data_AF-A0A915BF65-F1
#
_entry.id   AF-A0A915BF65-F1
#
_cell.length_a   1.000
_cell.length_b   1.000
_cell.length_c   1.000
_cell.angle_alpha   90.00
_cell.angle_beta   90.00
_cell.angle_gamma   90.00
#
_symmetry.space_group_name_H-M   'P 1'
#
loop_
_entity.id
_entity.type
_entity.pdbx_description
1 polymer ?
#
loop_
_entity_poly.entity_id
_entity_poly.type
_entity_poly.pdbx_seq_one_letter_code
_entity_poly.pdbx_strand_id
1 'polypeptide(L)' 'IESATDFPDCRLFCKWNLQIGGGWRVVEGETEGQTQTDLPEYEEVAYFSHPVDVHLATKTMQGWPRINIQV' A
#
# COMPACT_ATOMS: atom_id res chain seq x y z
N ILE A 1 -1.36 2.23 5.24
CA ILE A 1 -2.43 1.22 5.12
C ILE A 1 -2.85 0.88 6.55
N GLU A 2 -4.09 1.16 6.93
CA GLU A 2 -4.51 1.17 8.35
C GLU A 2 -5.02 -0.20 8.81
N SER A 3 -6.10 -0.71 8.23
CA SER A 3 -6.72 -1.97 8.63
C SER A 3 -7.56 -2.60 7.51
N ALA A 4 -8.05 -3.83 7.74
CA ALA A 4 -9.03 -4.54 6.92
C ALA A 4 -10.08 -5.25 7.78
N THR A 5 -11.33 -5.29 7.29
CA THR A 5 -12.49 -5.96 7.91
C THR A 5 -13.21 -6.82 6.88
N ASP A 6 -14.18 -7.62 7.32
CA ASP A 6 -15.05 -8.43 6.46
C ASP A 6 -14.33 -9.56 5.69
N PHE A 7 -13.23 -10.07 6.25
CA PHE A 7 -12.55 -11.28 5.78
C PHE A 7 -12.92 -12.49 6.67
N PRO A 8 -12.93 -13.72 6.12
CA PRO A 8 -13.21 -14.91 6.92
C PRO A 8 -12.17 -15.19 8.01
N ASP A 9 -10.98 -14.61 7.89
CA ASP A 9 -9.87 -14.71 8.82
C ASP A 9 -9.16 -13.35 8.93
N CYS A 10 -8.72 -12.97 10.14
CA CYS A 10 -7.98 -11.73 10.41
C CYS A 10 -6.45 -11.92 10.32
N ARG A 11 -5.98 -13.13 9.96
CA ARG A 11 -4.57 -13.41 9.67
C ARG A 11 -4.16 -12.84 8.31
N LEU A 12 -4.11 -11.53 8.21
CA LEU A 12 -4.00 -10.80 6.94
C LEU A 12 -2.71 -10.00 6.86
N PHE A 13 -2.22 -9.82 5.65
CA PHE A 13 -1.27 -8.77 5.30
C PHE A 13 -1.78 -8.07 4.04
N CYS A 14 -1.33 -6.85 3.80
CA CYS A 14 -1.66 -6.12 2.59
C CYS A 14 -0.43 -5.99 1.70
N LYS A 15 -0.56 -6.35 0.42
CA LYS A 15 0.40 -5.99 -0.62
C LYS A 15 0.02 -4.67 -1.25
N TRP A 16 1.02 -3.90 -1.63
CA TRP A 16 0.82 -2.64 -2.32
C TRP A 16 1.86 -2.44 -3.42
N ASN A 17 1.48 -1.71 -4.46
CA ASN A 17 2.40 -1.22 -5.48
C ASN A 17 1.96 0.11 -6.05
N LEU A 18 2.91 0.87 -6.59
CA LEU A 18 2.71 2.12 -7.30
C LEU A 18 2.86 1.88 -8.80
N GLN A 19 1.76 2.09 -9.53
CA GLN A 19 1.80 2.23 -10.98
C GLN A 19 2.14 3.68 -11.34
N ILE A 20 3.32 3.86 -11.92
CA ILE A 20 3.89 5.16 -12.29
C ILE A 20 4.16 5.14 -13.79
N GLY A 21 3.79 6.22 -14.49
CA GLY A 21 3.99 6.35 -15.93
C GLY A 21 3.91 7.81 -16.38
N GLY A 22 3.83 8.06 -17.69
CA GLY A 22 3.44 9.37 -18.21
C GLY A 22 4.35 10.55 -17.84
N GLY A 23 5.63 10.34 -17.52
CA GLY A 23 6.57 11.43 -17.18
C GLY A 23 6.83 11.63 -15.69
N TRP A 24 6.20 10.80 -14.84
CA TRP A 24 6.51 10.67 -13.42
C TRP A 24 7.75 9.79 -13.22
N ARG A 25 8.57 10.14 -12.22
CA ARG A 25 9.72 9.33 -11.78
C ARG A 25 9.77 9.24 -10.26
N VAL A 26 10.30 8.13 -9.77
CA VAL A 26 10.65 7.95 -8.36
C VAL A 26 11.98 8.63 -8.10
N VAL A 27 12.02 9.48 -7.09
CA VAL A 27 13.23 10.09 -6.56
C VAL A 27 13.78 9.24 -5.41
N GLU A 28 12.89 8.81 -4.53
CA GLU A 28 13.22 8.02 -3.33
C GLU A 28 11.98 7.23 -2.86
N GLY A 29 12.21 6.18 -2.09
CA GLY A 29 11.18 5.30 -1.54
C GLY A 29 10.95 4.05 -2.39
N GLU A 30 10.18 3.11 -1.83
CA GLU A 30 9.85 1.85 -2.48
C GLU A 30 8.58 2.00 -3.33
N THR A 31 8.52 1.31 -4.47
CA THR A 31 7.33 1.33 -5.34
C THR A 31 6.42 0.13 -5.14
N GLU A 32 6.83 -0.85 -4.35
CA GLU A 32 6.04 -2.02 -4.03
C GLU A 32 6.49 -2.59 -2.70
N GLY A 33 5.59 -3.28 -2.02
CA GLY A 33 5.90 -3.87 -0.74
C GLY A 33 4.72 -4.63 -0.15
N GLN A 34 4.88 -5.02 1.10
CA GLN A 34 3.84 -5.64 1.90
C GLN A 34 3.91 -5.16 3.34
N THR A 35 2.78 -5.17 4.03
CA THR A 35 2.71 -4.92 5.47
C THR A 35 3.19 -6.15 6.24
N GLN A 36 3.34 -6.01 7.56
CA GLN A 36 3.36 -7.16 8.43
C GLN A 36 2.04 -7.95 8.33
N THR A 37 2.08 -9.22 8.69
CA THR A 37 0.88 -10.03 8.91
C THR A 37 0.35 -9.74 10.31
N ASP A 38 -0.88 -9.26 10.40
CA ASP A 38 -1.58 -9.17 11.68
C ASP A 38 -2.21 -10.52 12.04
N LEU A 39 -2.31 -10.79 13.34
CA LEU A 39 -2.76 -12.07 13.90
C LEU A 39 -3.53 -11.81 15.21
N PRO A 40 -4.65 -11.07 15.19
CA PRO A 40 -5.37 -10.73 16.40
C PRO A 40 -6.05 -11.97 17.00
N GLU A 41 -5.95 -12.13 18.32
CA GLU A 41 -6.60 -13.25 19.04
C GLU A 41 -8.07 -12.98 19.38
N TYR A 42 -8.44 -11.70 19.53
CA TYR A 42 -9.75 -11.30 20.07
C TYR A 42 -10.46 -10.22 19.25
N GLU A 43 -9.87 -9.77 18.14
CA GLU A 43 -10.41 -8.71 17.29
C GLU A 43 -10.84 -9.27 15.94
N GLU A 44 -11.92 -8.73 15.38
CA GLU A 44 -12.43 -9.08 14.04
C GLU A 44 -11.87 -8.16 12.95
N VAL A 45 -10.80 -7.41 13.27
CA VAL A 45 -10.17 -6.42 12.41
C VAL A 45 -8.67 -6.73 12.34
N ALA A 46 -8.10 -6.76 11.14
CA ALA A 46 -6.65 -6.84 10.96
C ALA A 46 -6.06 -5.43 10.88
N TYR A 47 -5.13 -5.08 11.76
CA TYR A 47 -4.44 -3.79 11.79
C TYR A 47 -3.05 -3.88 11.16
N PHE A 48 -2.85 -3.12 10.08
CA PHE A 48 -1.57 -3.05 9.39
C PHE A 48 -0.72 -1.86 9.83
N SER A 49 -1.30 -0.70 10.10
CA SER A 49 -0.57 0.51 10.55
C SER A 49 0.73 0.81 9.77
N HIS A 50 0.77 0.47 8.49
CA HIS A 50 2.01 0.46 7.70
C HIS A 50 2.16 1.78 6.93
N PRO A 51 3.20 2.59 7.19
CA PRO A 51 3.45 3.81 6.44
C PRO A 51 3.99 3.48 5.05
N VAL A 52 3.57 4.26 4.05
CA VAL A 52 4.16 4.24 2.70
C VAL A 52 4.62 5.65 2.42
N ASP A 53 5.93 5.82 2.20
CA ASP A 53 6.56 7.10 1.89
C ASP A 53 7.33 6.99 0.57
N VAL A 54 6.94 7.82 -0.40
CA VAL A 54 7.51 7.81 -1.75
C VAL A 54 7.61 9.23 -2.28
N HIS A 55 8.82 9.60 -2.68
CA HIS A 55 9.10 10.90 -3.27
C HIS A 55 9.05 10.79 -4.80
N LEU A 56 8.10 11.50 -5.41
CA LEU A 56 7.92 11.55 -6.86
C LEU A 56 8.24 12.93 -7.44
N ALA A 57 8.79 12.95 -8.65
CA ALA A 57 8.94 14.16 -9.45
C ALA A 57 8.30 13.96 -10.82
N THR A 58 7.76 15.04 -11.41
CA THR A 58 7.16 15.00 -12.75
C THR A 58 7.49 16.23 -13.57
N LYS A 59 7.40 16.08 -14.89
CA LYS A 59 7.41 17.19 -15.86
C LYS A 59 6.05 17.42 -16.53
N THR A 60 5.04 16.61 -16.19
CA THR A 60 3.70 16.66 -16.80
C THR A 60 2.65 16.08 -15.84
N MET A 61 1.39 16.48 -16.02
CA MET A 61 0.26 15.99 -15.22
C MET A 61 -0.38 14.72 -15.79
N GLN A 62 0.04 14.28 -16.98
CA GLN A 62 -0.47 13.04 -17.59
C GLN A 62 0.04 11.80 -16.84
N GLY A 63 -0.76 10.72 -16.85
CA GLY A 63 -0.34 9.44 -16.27
C GLY A 63 -0.11 9.49 -14.76
N TRP A 64 -0.98 10.20 -14.03
CA TRP A 64 -0.87 10.36 -12.57
C TRP A 64 -0.62 9.01 -11.86
N PRO A 65 0.28 8.98 -10.85
CA PRO A 65 0.58 7.77 -10.09
C PRO A 65 -0.67 7.16 -9.46
N ARG A 66 -0.74 5.83 -9.44
CA ARG A 66 -1.82 5.08 -8.80
C ARG A 66 -1.25 4.09 -7.82
N ILE A 67 -1.88 4.00 -6.64
CA ILE A 67 -1.57 2.95 -5.67
C ILE A 67 -2.57 1.81 -5.84
N ASN A 68 -2.05 0.60 -6.02
CA ASN A 68 -2.82 -0.64 -6.00
C ASN A 68 -2.60 -1.29 -4.63
N ILE A 69 -3.68 -1.79 -4.05
CA ILE A 69 -3.72 -2.38 -2.71
C ILE A 69 -4.47 -3.71 -2.83
N GLN A 70 -3.91 -4.76 -2.25
CA GLN A 70 -4.51 -6.10 -2.23
C GLN A 70 -4.32 -6.72 -0.85
N VAL A 71 -5.42 -7.20 -0.26
CA VAL A 71 -5.48 -7.95 1.00
C VAL A 71 -5.87 -9.38 0.69
#